data_AF-A0A382DCA3-F1
#
_entry.id   AF-A0A382DCA3-F1
#
_cell.length_a   1.000
_cell.length_b   1.000
_cell.length_c   1.000
_cell.angle_alpha   90.00
_cell.angle_beta   90.00
_cell.angle_gamma   90.00
#
_symmetry.space_group_name_H-M   'P 1'
#
loop_
_entity.id
_entity.type
_entity.pdbx_description
1 polymer ?
#
loop_
_entity_poly.entity_id
_entity_poly.type
_entity_poly.pdbx_seq_one_letter_code
_entity_poly.pdbx_strand_id
1 'polypeptide(L)'
;MYNIIKLNEKDNVAVAPMLIPEHTEVDLNVISSDAIPFGHKIALSKIEKNSFIYKYGQIIGIASKDILPGEHVHSHNLEFSEFDRFFEIKDNKSKTINDSHDVFFEGFKRKSGKSGTRNHIGLLSTVNCSATVVKKIADAVNNSSKLKEYANIDGAVCLKHSSGCGMNTSGYGMTIFNQTIEGFKQHPNFAKVFVIGLGCECAQISLYQDERQDDLVVYMNIQDEGGTKKIIENVSSQIIEMLPYLNKEERVKIPISELTVALQCGGSDAYSGITANPALGHASDLIVKHGGSTILAETPEIYGAEHLLYERAENAEIVKKLQKQIDWWKHYTSI
;
A
#
# COMPACT_ATOMS: atom_id res chain seq x y z
N MET A 1 7.31 21.19 -32.75
CA MET A 1 5.97 21.43 -32.17
C MET A 1 6.07 20.99 -30.73
N TYR A 2 5.68 21.85 -29.79
CA TYR A 2 5.70 21.50 -28.36
C TYR A 2 4.41 20.76 -28.05
N ASN A 3 4.55 19.54 -27.52
CA ASN A 3 3.39 18.72 -27.23
C ASN A 3 2.84 19.03 -25.84
N ILE A 4 1.56 18.75 -25.64
CA ILE A 4 0.89 18.83 -24.33
C ILE A 4 0.07 17.56 -24.10
N ILE A 5 -0.11 17.18 -22.83
CA ILE A 5 -0.87 15.99 -22.47
C ILE A 5 -2.24 16.42 -21.93
N LYS A 6 -3.27 16.25 -22.76
CA LYS A 6 -4.68 16.34 -22.34
C LYS A 6 -5.19 14.94 -21.98
N LEU A 7 -5.70 14.78 -20.75
CA LEU A 7 -5.96 13.45 -20.17
C LEU A 7 -7.40 13.00 -20.36
N ASN A 8 -8.33 13.94 -20.44
CA ASN A 8 -9.73 13.69 -20.71
C ASN A 8 -10.33 14.79 -21.60
N GLU A 9 -11.36 14.47 -22.39
CA GLU A 9 -12.03 15.44 -23.26
C GLU A 9 -12.60 16.65 -22.50
N LYS A 10 -13.11 16.42 -21.28
CA LYS A 10 -13.66 17.47 -20.40
C LYS A 10 -12.60 18.41 -19.82
N ASP A 11 -11.31 18.08 -19.94
CA ASP A 11 -10.25 18.88 -19.36
C ASP A 11 -10.16 20.25 -20.06
N ASN A 12 -10.12 21.31 -19.25
CA ASN A 12 -9.86 22.68 -19.68
C ASN A 12 -8.40 23.12 -19.44
N VAL A 13 -7.56 22.20 -18.93
CA VAL A 13 -6.11 22.34 -18.81
C VAL A 13 -5.40 21.11 -19.39
N ALA A 14 -4.15 21.27 -19.80
CA ALA A 14 -3.26 20.17 -20.18
C ALA A 14 -1.94 20.25 -19.39
N VAL A 15 -1.15 19.18 -19.40
CA VAL A 15 0.14 19.11 -18.71
C VAL A 15 1.28 19.25 -19.72
N ALA A 16 2.31 20.01 -19.36
CA ALA A 16 3.49 20.23 -20.18
C ALA A 16 4.53 19.08 -19.99
N PRO A 17 4.75 18.19 -20.99
CA PRO A 17 5.73 17.10 -20.97
C PRO A 17 7.20 17.56 -20.98
N MET A 18 7.44 18.85 -21.22
CA MET A 18 8.73 19.53 -21.15
C MET A 18 8.52 20.99 -20.75
N LEU A 19 9.62 21.74 -20.58
CA LEU A 19 9.54 23.20 -20.54
C LEU A 19 9.01 23.72 -21.88
N ILE A 20 7.90 24.45 -21.84
CA ILE A 20 7.35 25.17 -22.99
C ILE A 20 7.74 26.64 -22.81
N PRO A 21 8.48 27.26 -23.76
CA PRO A 21 8.80 28.68 -23.69
C PRO A 21 7.55 29.56 -23.80
N GLU A 22 7.65 30.82 -23.42
CA GLU A 22 6.60 31.81 -23.69
C GLU A 22 6.38 32.00 -25.21
N HIS A 23 5.18 32.46 -25.59
CA HIS A 23 4.81 32.80 -26.96
C HIS A 23 5.05 31.69 -27.98
N THR A 24 4.88 30.45 -27.56
CA THR A 24 5.17 29.25 -28.33
C THR A 24 3.89 28.51 -28.68
N GLU A 25 3.72 28.17 -29.96
CA GLU A 25 2.62 27.34 -30.42
C GLU A 25 2.81 25.89 -29.94
N VAL A 26 1.77 25.37 -29.29
CA VAL A 26 1.65 24.00 -28.81
C VAL A 26 0.46 23.31 -29.48
N ASP A 27 0.33 22.00 -29.28
CA ASP A 27 -0.83 21.24 -29.80
C ASP A 27 -2.17 21.88 -29.42
N LEU A 28 -3.23 21.55 -30.17
CA LEU A 28 -4.58 22.09 -30.00
C LEU A 28 -4.71 23.59 -30.32
N ASN A 29 -3.77 24.14 -31.11
CA ASN A 29 -3.76 25.54 -31.54
C ASN A 29 -3.73 26.54 -30.36
N VAL A 30 -3.07 26.16 -29.26
CA VAL A 30 -2.84 27.03 -28.12
C VAL A 30 -1.46 27.67 -28.26
N ILE A 31 -1.33 28.95 -27.91
CA ILE A 31 -0.05 29.65 -27.84
C ILE A 31 0.19 29.96 -26.37
N SER A 32 1.36 29.57 -25.84
CA SER A 32 1.71 29.87 -24.46
C SER A 32 1.82 31.38 -24.23
N SER A 33 1.23 31.87 -23.14
CA SER A 33 1.41 33.26 -22.70
C SER A 33 2.68 33.42 -21.89
N ASP A 34 2.97 32.42 -21.05
CA ASP A 34 4.12 32.37 -20.14
C ASP A 34 5.00 31.15 -20.47
N ALA A 35 6.20 31.11 -19.93
CA ALA A 35 6.96 29.86 -19.86
C ALA A 35 6.24 28.87 -18.93
N ILE A 36 5.98 27.66 -19.42
CA ILE A 36 5.32 26.58 -18.67
C ILE A 36 6.36 25.54 -18.26
N PRO A 37 6.69 25.42 -16.96
CA PRO A 37 7.66 24.43 -16.50
C PRO A 37 7.22 22.99 -16.79
N PHE A 38 8.20 22.08 -16.82
CA PHE A 38 7.95 20.65 -16.91
C PHE A 38 6.98 20.18 -15.81
N GLY A 39 5.92 19.47 -16.20
CA GLY A 39 4.89 18.93 -15.29
C GLY A 39 3.84 19.96 -14.84
N HIS A 40 3.98 21.22 -15.23
CA HIS A 40 3.00 22.25 -14.92
C HIS A 40 1.85 22.24 -15.93
N LYS A 41 0.79 22.99 -15.62
CA LYS A 41 -0.45 23.00 -16.41
C LYS A 41 -0.53 24.24 -17.29
N ILE A 42 -1.09 24.09 -18.47
CA ILE A 42 -1.42 25.17 -19.41
C ILE A 42 -2.94 25.18 -19.63
N ALA A 43 -3.54 26.37 -19.66
CA ALA A 43 -4.98 26.53 -19.94
C ALA A 43 -5.28 26.29 -21.44
N LEU A 44 -6.31 25.50 -21.72
CA LEU A 44 -6.73 25.19 -23.10
C LEU A 44 -7.82 26.14 -23.62
N SER A 45 -8.53 26.79 -22.70
CA SER A 45 -9.60 27.74 -22.97
C SER A 45 -9.60 28.84 -21.92
N LYS A 46 -10.39 29.90 -22.13
CA LYS A 46 -10.63 30.88 -21.07
C LYS A 46 -11.33 30.18 -19.89
N ILE A 47 -10.86 30.44 -18.67
CA ILE A 47 -11.47 29.99 -17.42
C ILE A 47 -11.75 31.25 -16.60
N GLU A 48 -13.02 31.55 -16.35
CA GLU A 48 -13.40 32.73 -15.58
C GLU A 48 -13.12 32.53 -14.10
N LYS A 49 -12.86 33.61 -13.37
CA LYS A 49 -12.73 33.59 -11.92
C LYS A 49 -13.90 32.83 -11.27
N ASN A 50 -13.59 32.02 -10.27
CA ASN A 50 -14.49 31.11 -9.54
C ASN A 50 -15.06 29.94 -10.39
N SER A 51 -14.66 29.79 -11.66
CA SER A 51 -15.04 28.62 -12.45
C SER A 51 -14.16 27.42 -12.13
N PHE A 52 -14.70 26.21 -12.38
CA PHE A 52 -14.00 24.96 -12.14
C PHE A 52 -12.86 24.72 -13.12
N ILE A 53 -11.76 24.18 -12.59
CA ILE A 53 -10.63 23.68 -13.38
C ILE A 53 -10.75 22.15 -13.43
N TYR A 54 -10.72 21.61 -14.65
CA TYR A 54 -10.92 20.19 -14.93
C TYR A 54 -9.62 19.52 -15.40
N LYS A 55 -9.23 18.44 -14.72
CA LYS A 55 -8.14 17.53 -15.10
C LYS A 55 -8.58 16.10 -14.80
N TYR A 56 -8.22 15.13 -15.64
CA TYR A 56 -8.72 13.74 -15.54
C TYR A 56 -10.25 13.63 -15.67
N GLY A 57 -10.89 14.64 -16.26
CA GLY A 57 -12.35 14.78 -16.30
C GLY A 57 -12.98 15.12 -14.95
N GLN A 58 -12.17 15.48 -13.95
CA GLN A 58 -12.58 15.78 -12.58
C GLN A 58 -12.25 17.22 -12.22
N ILE A 59 -13.03 17.78 -11.30
CA ILE A 59 -12.75 19.10 -10.73
C ILE A 59 -11.53 18.97 -9.81
N ILE A 60 -10.49 19.75 -10.09
CA ILE A 60 -9.26 19.79 -9.27
C ILE A 60 -9.14 21.09 -8.46
N GLY A 61 -10.06 22.03 -8.63
CA GLY A 61 -10.06 23.31 -7.95
C GLY A 61 -10.87 24.35 -8.71
N ILE A 62 -10.77 25.60 -8.26
CA ILE A 62 -11.37 26.77 -8.89
C ILE A 62 -10.30 27.76 -9.32
N ALA A 63 -10.61 28.57 -10.33
CA ALA A 63 -9.75 29.68 -10.74
C ALA A 63 -9.88 30.87 -9.78
N SER A 64 -8.80 31.35 -9.18
CA SER A 64 -8.85 32.49 -8.23
C SER A 64 -8.92 33.86 -8.93
N LYS A 65 -8.63 33.87 -10.23
CA LYS A 65 -8.77 35.00 -11.16
C LYS A 65 -9.13 34.45 -12.55
N ASP A 66 -9.45 35.33 -13.48
CA ASP A 66 -9.58 34.94 -14.89
C ASP A 66 -8.24 34.36 -15.38
N ILE A 67 -8.31 33.25 -16.10
CA ILE A 67 -7.18 32.56 -16.74
C ILE A 67 -7.46 32.51 -18.25
N LEU A 68 -6.53 33.06 -19.04
CA LEU A 68 -6.64 33.06 -20.50
C LEU A 68 -6.05 31.77 -21.10
N PRO A 69 -6.48 31.35 -22.31
CA PRO A 69 -5.84 30.25 -23.02
C PRO A 69 -4.33 30.48 -23.12
N GLY A 70 -3.53 29.44 -22.91
CA GLY A 70 -2.07 29.51 -22.97
C GLY A 70 -1.38 29.94 -21.68
N GLU A 71 -2.11 30.42 -20.67
CA GLU A 71 -1.52 30.81 -19.40
C GLU A 71 -1.10 29.61 -18.53
N HIS A 72 -0.10 29.86 -17.70
CA HIS A 72 0.38 28.90 -16.72
C HIS A 72 -0.62 28.72 -15.57
N VAL A 73 -1.16 27.51 -15.39
CA VAL A 73 -2.10 27.18 -14.31
C VAL A 73 -1.38 26.51 -13.14
N HIS A 74 -1.30 27.21 -12.01
CA HIS A 74 -0.62 26.75 -10.81
C HIS A 74 -1.18 27.38 -9.53
N SER A 75 -0.52 27.19 -8.38
CA SER A 75 -0.97 27.69 -7.07
C SER A 75 -1.24 29.19 -6.99
N HIS A 76 -0.74 30.00 -7.93
CA HIS A 76 -0.98 31.43 -7.96
C HIS A 76 -2.32 31.83 -8.63
N ASN A 77 -2.99 30.91 -9.34
CA ASN A 77 -4.26 31.14 -10.01
C ASN A 77 -5.26 29.98 -9.91
N LEU A 78 -4.87 28.86 -9.29
CA LEU A 78 -5.71 27.71 -8.96
C LEU A 78 -5.74 27.53 -7.45
N GLU A 79 -6.94 27.44 -6.89
CA GLU A 79 -7.17 27.23 -5.46
C GLU A 79 -7.98 25.96 -5.21
N PHE A 80 -7.69 25.31 -4.08
CA PHE A 80 -8.52 24.22 -3.58
C PHE A 80 -9.84 24.80 -3.05
N SER A 81 -10.93 24.10 -3.32
CA SER A 81 -12.25 24.44 -2.82
C SER A 81 -12.96 23.15 -2.43
N GLU A 82 -13.65 23.17 -1.30
CA GLU A 82 -14.59 22.10 -0.96
C GLU A 82 -15.88 22.30 -1.75
N PHE A 83 -16.35 21.22 -2.37
CA PHE A 83 -17.59 21.19 -3.12
C PHE A 83 -18.24 19.81 -2.97
N ASP A 84 -19.57 19.80 -3.09
CA ASP A 84 -20.33 18.56 -3.07
C ASP A 84 -19.98 17.70 -4.29
N ARG A 85 -19.60 16.45 -4.02
CA ARG A 85 -19.28 15.47 -5.04
C ARG A 85 -20.45 14.52 -5.19
N PHE A 86 -21.21 14.72 -6.25
CA PHE A 86 -22.27 13.79 -6.62
C PHE A 86 -21.65 12.53 -7.21
N PHE A 87 -22.16 11.37 -6.78
CA PHE A 87 -21.80 10.08 -7.32
C PHE A 87 -23.05 9.21 -7.45
N GLU A 88 -23.02 8.30 -8.41
CA GLU A 88 -24.09 7.33 -8.62
C GLU A 88 -23.62 5.95 -8.21
N ILE A 89 -24.40 5.28 -7.36
CA ILE A 89 -24.17 3.86 -7.05
C ILE A 89 -24.74 3.06 -8.21
N LYS A 90 -23.85 2.48 -9.02
CA LYS A 90 -24.22 1.56 -10.09
C LYS A 90 -24.08 0.13 -9.58
N ASP A 91 -25.04 -0.74 -9.90
CA ASP A 91 -24.93 -2.18 -9.61
C ASP A 91 -23.89 -2.77 -10.58
N ASN A 92 -22.61 -2.63 -10.24
CA ASN A 92 -21.47 -3.11 -11.02
C ASN A 92 -21.26 -4.61 -10.76
N LYS A 93 -22.23 -5.43 -11.16
CA LYS A 93 -22.10 -6.89 -11.09
C LYS A 93 -21.23 -7.40 -12.23
N SER A 94 -20.18 -8.12 -11.83
CA SER A 94 -19.31 -8.98 -12.65
C SER A 94 -18.34 -8.27 -13.60
N LYS A 95 -17.04 -8.39 -13.27
CA LYS A 95 -16.01 -8.56 -14.31
C LYS A 95 -15.92 -10.06 -14.61
N THR A 96 -15.91 -10.43 -15.89
CA THR A 96 -15.67 -11.81 -16.32
C THR A 96 -14.28 -12.23 -15.84
N ILE A 97 -14.22 -13.16 -14.89
CA ILE A 97 -12.96 -13.78 -14.47
C ILE A 97 -12.59 -14.79 -15.54
N ASN A 98 -11.36 -14.71 -16.04
CA ASN A 98 -10.81 -15.74 -16.88
C ASN A 98 -10.35 -16.89 -15.98
N ASP A 99 -11.08 -18.00 -16.02
CA ASP A 99 -10.81 -19.20 -15.22
C ASP A 99 -9.62 -20.02 -15.76
N SER A 100 -8.88 -19.51 -16.76
CA SER A 100 -7.69 -20.18 -17.26
C SER A 100 -6.56 -20.17 -16.22
N HIS A 101 -6.12 -21.35 -15.80
CA HIS A 101 -4.94 -21.53 -14.93
C HIS A 101 -3.60 -21.52 -15.69
N ASP A 102 -3.60 -21.05 -16.95
CA ASP A 102 -2.42 -21.03 -17.82
C ASP A 102 -1.41 -19.93 -17.43
N VAL A 103 -1.84 -18.96 -16.61
CA VAL A 103 -0.99 -17.91 -16.05
C VAL A 103 -0.68 -18.22 -14.60
N PHE A 104 0.60 -18.39 -14.29
CA PHE A 104 1.09 -18.83 -12.99
C PHE A 104 2.34 -18.04 -12.55
N PHE A 105 2.67 -18.15 -11.26
CA PHE A 105 3.95 -17.73 -10.69
C PHE A 105 4.58 -18.89 -9.91
N GLU A 106 5.91 -18.86 -9.77
CA GLU A 106 6.63 -19.84 -8.94
C GLU A 106 6.62 -19.38 -7.48
N GLY A 107 5.88 -20.10 -6.62
CA GLY A 107 5.65 -19.70 -5.22
C GLY A 107 5.60 -20.88 -4.25
N PHE A 108 5.42 -20.59 -2.97
CA PHE A 108 5.36 -21.57 -1.88
C PHE A 108 3.91 -21.78 -1.44
N LYS A 109 3.40 -23.00 -1.59
CA LYS A 109 2.06 -23.36 -1.14
C LYS A 109 2.07 -23.61 0.37
N ARG A 110 1.22 -22.92 1.13
CA ARG A 110 1.16 -23.05 2.60
C ARG A 110 0.03 -23.97 3.04
N LYS A 111 0.21 -24.57 4.23
CA LYS A 111 -0.84 -25.38 4.90
C LYS A 111 -2.13 -24.60 5.15
N SER A 112 -2.05 -23.28 5.28
CA SER A 112 -3.21 -22.39 5.45
C SER A 112 -4.09 -22.25 4.20
N GLY A 113 -3.67 -22.82 3.05
CA GLY A 113 -4.34 -22.70 1.76
C GLY A 113 -3.89 -21.47 0.95
N LYS A 114 -3.22 -20.50 1.58
CA LYS A 114 -2.63 -19.32 0.91
C LYS A 114 -1.28 -19.66 0.27
N SER A 115 -0.81 -18.76 -0.60
CA SER A 115 0.44 -18.92 -1.34
C SER A 115 1.38 -17.74 -1.17
N GLY A 116 2.65 -18.04 -0.93
CA GLY A 116 3.71 -17.07 -0.74
C GLY A 116 4.58 -16.90 -1.98
N THR A 117 5.10 -15.70 -2.21
CA THR A 117 6.13 -15.42 -3.22
C THR A 117 7.54 -15.55 -2.66
N ARG A 118 7.68 -15.67 -1.34
CA ARG A 118 8.93 -15.83 -0.60
C ARG A 118 8.77 -16.86 0.52
N ASN A 119 9.89 -17.31 1.06
CA ASN A 119 10.01 -18.23 2.18
C ASN A 119 10.96 -17.67 3.24
N HIS A 120 10.45 -16.75 4.03
CA HIS A 120 11.17 -16.07 5.10
C HIS A 120 10.88 -16.67 6.47
N ILE A 121 11.77 -16.38 7.42
CA ILE A 121 11.49 -16.50 8.86
C ILE A 121 11.07 -15.11 9.36
N GLY A 122 9.85 -14.97 9.87
CA GLY A 122 9.32 -13.72 10.39
C GLY A 122 9.68 -13.55 11.87
N LEU A 123 10.28 -12.43 12.24
CA LEU A 123 10.54 -12.07 13.64
C LEU A 123 9.75 -10.80 13.97
N LEU A 124 8.75 -10.91 14.84
CA LEU A 124 7.83 -9.83 15.18
C LEU A 124 8.12 -9.39 16.61
N SER A 125 8.28 -8.08 16.80
CA SER A 125 8.31 -7.50 18.14
C SER A 125 6.92 -6.99 18.52
N THR A 126 6.50 -7.23 19.75
CA THR A 126 5.19 -6.79 20.28
C THR A 126 5.26 -5.39 20.90
N VAL A 127 6.47 -4.96 21.26
CA VAL A 127 6.76 -3.69 21.94
C VAL A 127 8.13 -3.17 21.48
N ASN A 128 8.39 -1.87 21.66
CA ASN A 128 9.70 -1.28 21.35
C ASN A 128 10.86 -1.96 22.10
N CYS A 129 10.63 -2.42 23.33
CA CYS A 129 11.66 -3.11 24.11
C CYS A 129 12.16 -4.42 23.47
N SER A 130 11.33 -5.11 22.66
CA SER A 130 11.73 -6.31 21.93
C SER A 130 12.21 -6.03 20.50
N ALA A 131 12.11 -4.79 20.00
CA ALA A 131 12.50 -4.44 18.64
C ALA A 131 13.99 -4.68 18.34
N THR A 132 14.87 -4.34 19.31
CA THR A 132 16.32 -4.57 19.16
C THR A 132 16.68 -6.06 19.22
N VAL A 133 15.99 -6.84 20.04
CA VAL A 133 16.17 -8.30 20.13
C VAL A 133 15.85 -8.96 18.80
N VAL A 134 14.66 -8.68 18.27
CA VAL A 134 14.18 -9.19 16.98
C VAL A 134 15.11 -8.80 15.83
N LYS A 135 15.64 -7.57 15.82
CA LYS A 135 16.64 -7.15 14.82
C LYS A 135 17.92 -7.95 14.92
N LYS A 136 18.48 -8.11 16.13
CA LYS A 136 19.73 -8.84 16.33
C LYS A 136 19.62 -10.32 15.95
N ILE A 137 18.47 -10.95 16.21
CA ILE A 137 18.21 -12.32 15.77
C ILE A 137 18.16 -12.40 14.23
N ALA A 138 17.42 -11.49 13.56
CA ALA A 138 17.37 -11.47 12.10
C ALA A 138 18.77 -11.32 11.48
N ASP A 139 19.58 -10.40 12.03
CA ASP A 139 20.94 -10.17 11.57
C ASP A 139 21.84 -11.39 11.84
N ALA A 140 21.73 -12.04 13.00
CA ALA A 140 22.48 -13.24 13.32
C ALA A 140 22.17 -14.40 12.36
N VAL A 141 20.89 -14.62 12.05
CA VAL A 141 20.45 -15.66 11.10
C VAL A 141 20.94 -15.33 9.69
N ASN A 142 20.73 -14.10 9.21
CA ASN A 142 21.11 -13.69 7.86
C ASN A 142 22.62 -13.68 7.63
N ASN A 143 23.42 -13.42 8.67
CA ASN A 143 24.88 -13.46 8.60
C ASN A 143 25.47 -14.87 8.80
N SER A 144 24.65 -15.85 9.20
CA SER A 144 25.10 -17.22 9.39
C SER A 144 25.49 -17.85 8.06
N SER A 145 26.65 -18.51 8.02
CA SER A 145 27.06 -19.32 6.86
C SER A 145 26.08 -20.47 6.61
N LYS A 146 25.42 -20.98 7.66
CA LYS A 146 24.45 -22.07 7.55
C LYS A 146 23.26 -21.73 6.68
N LEU A 147 22.75 -20.48 6.74
CA LEU A 147 21.62 -20.07 5.90
C LEU A 147 21.93 -20.22 4.40
N LYS A 148 23.19 -19.98 4.00
CA LYS A 148 23.62 -20.08 2.60
C LYS A 148 23.61 -21.52 2.06
N GLU A 149 23.53 -22.52 2.93
CA GLU A 149 23.41 -23.94 2.54
C GLU A 149 21.97 -24.29 2.09
N TYR A 150 20.98 -23.42 2.32
CA TYR A 150 19.55 -23.69 2.11
C TYR A 150 18.94 -22.74 1.07
N ALA A 151 18.88 -23.19 -0.18
CA ALA A 151 18.44 -22.39 -1.32
C ALA A 151 16.97 -21.95 -1.29
N ASN A 152 16.12 -22.65 -0.54
CA ASN A 152 14.69 -22.37 -0.49
C ASN A 152 14.30 -21.44 0.67
N ILE A 153 15.27 -20.84 1.38
CA ILE A 153 15.00 -19.91 2.47
C ILE A 153 15.54 -18.53 2.09
N ASP A 154 14.64 -17.57 1.90
CA ASP A 154 14.99 -16.21 1.45
C ASP A 154 15.63 -15.37 2.58
N GLY A 155 15.59 -15.85 3.83
CA GLY A 155 16.24 -15.25 5.00
C GLY A 155 15.27 -14.87 6.12
N ALA A 156 15.76 -14.16 7.12
CA ALA A 156 14.99 -13.69 8.27
C ALA A 156 14.59 -12.21 8.12
N VAL A 157 13.32 -11.91 8.39
CA VAL A 157 12.74 -10.56 8.31
C VAL A 157 12.42 -10.03 9.70
N CYS A 158 12.87 -8.81 9.97
CA CYS A 158 12.63 -8.10 11.21
C CYS A 158 11.41 -7.18 11.08
N LEU A 159 10.36 -7.45 11.86
CA LEU A 159 9.13 -6.66 11.93
C LEU A 159 9.04 -6.00 13.31
N LYS A 160 9.30 -4.70 13.37
CA LYS A 160 9.43 -3.95 14.62
C LYS A 160 8.14 -3.22 14.97
N HIS A 161 7.77 -3.28 16.24
CA HIS A 161 6.82 -2.40 16.87
C HIS A 161 7.55 -1.25 17.58
N SER A 162 7.07 -0.02 17.39
CA SER A 162 7.72 1.19 17.90
C SER A 162 7.08 1.78 19.16
N SER A 163 5.88 1.35 19.55
CA SER A 163 5.23 1.87 20.75
C SER A 163 5.83 1.32 22.04
N GLY A 164 5.78 2.14 23.10
CA GLY A 164 6.23 1.75 24.44
C GLY A 164 5.28 0.79 25.15
N CYS A 165 5.65 0.37 26.36
CA CYS A 165 4.95 -0.68 27.11
C CYS A 165 3.51 -0.33 27.54
N GLY A 166 3.17 0.97 27.65
CA GLY A 166 1.92 1.46 28.24
C GLY A 166 0.76 1.64 27.25
N MET A 167 0.72 0.89 26.15
CA MET A 167 -0.41 0.97 25.22
C MET A 167 -1.70 0.51 25.89
N ASN A 168 -2.82 1.19 25.61
CA ASN A 168 -4.14 0.73 26.03
C ASN A 168 -4.41 -0.68 25.51
N THR A 169 -4.89 -1.56 26.40
CA THR A 169 -5.20 -2.97 26.09
C THR A 169 -6.63 -3.17 25.58
N SER A 170 -7.36 -2.08 25.35
CA SER A 170 -8.73 -2.10 24.84
C SER A 170 -8.96 -0.92 23.88
N GLY A 171 -10.09 -0.96 23.17
CA GLY A 171 -10.48 0.06 22.21
C GLY A 171 -9.87 -0.13 20.82
N TYR A 172 -10.02 0.90 20.00
CA TYR A 172 -9.69 0.80 18.57
C TYR A 172 -8.20 0.61 18.30
N GLY A 173 -7.32 1.29 19.04
CA GLY A 173 -5.86 1.13 18.89
C GLY A 173 -5.40 -0.31 19.12
N MET A 174 -5.91 -0.96 20.18
CA MET A 174 -5.63 -2.38 20.44
C MET A 174 -6.21 -3.30 19.36
N THR A 175 -7.39 -2.96 18.82
CA THR A 175 -8.00 -3.72 17.72
C THR A 175 -7.10 -3.71 16.48
N ILE A 176 -6.60 -2.53 16.09
CA ILE A 176 -5.68 -2.38 14.96
C ILE A 176 -4.36 -3.09 15.22
N PHE A 177 -3.81 -2.99 16.43
CA PHE A 177 -2.61 -3.70 16.83
C PHE A 177 -2.77 -5.22 16.65
N ASN A 178 -3.83 -5.80 17.23
CA ASN A 178 -4.10 -7.24 17.13
C ASN A 178 -4.27 -7.66 15.67
N GLN A 179 -5.08 -6.96 14.89
CA GLN A 179 -5.28 -7.28 13.46
C GLN A 179 -3.97 -7.21 12.66
N THR A 180 -3.10 -6.25 12.97
CA THR A 180 -1.79 -6.10 12.32
C THR A 180 -0.87 -7.26 12.66
N ILE A 181 -0.78 -7.62 13.96
CA ILE A 181 0.03 -8.75 14.43
C ILE A 181 -0.49 -10.07 13.85
N GLU A 182 -1.81 -10.31 13.87
CA GLU A 182 -2.41 -11.49 13.23
C GLU A 182 -2.08 -11.57 11.74
N GLY A 183 -2.17 -10.44 11.03
CA GLY A 183 -1.85 -10.37 9.60
C GLY A 183 -0.41 -10.78 9.30
N PHE A 184 0.55 -10.32 10.11
CA PHE A 184 1.95 -10.73 9.96
C PHE A 184 2.20 -12.17 10.40
N LYS A 185 1.58 -12.65 11.49
CA LYS A 185 1.71 -14.05 11.93
C LYS A 185 1.29 -15.05 10.86
N GLN A 186 0.24 -14.72 10.11
CA GLN A 186 -0.37 -15.59 9.11
C GLN A 186 0.04 -15.22 7.66
N HIS A 187 1.07 -14.39 7.50
CA HIS A 187 1.48 -13.92 6.17
C HIS A 187 2.11 -15.08 5.37
N PRO A 188 1.67 -15.35 4.13
CA PRO A 188 2.05 -16.55 3.39
C PRO A 188 3.52 -16.56 2.93
N ASN A 189 4.24 -15.45 3.08
CA ASN A 189 5.69 -15.41 2.85
C ASN A 189 6.51 -15.96 4.03
N PHE A 190 5.90 -16.33 5.15
CA PHE A 190 6.62 -16.89 6.28
C PHE A 190 6.49 -18.41 6.35
N ALA A 191 7.65 -19.08 6.43
CA ALA A 191 7.77 -20.51 6.75
C ALA A 191 7.62 -20.76 8.25
N LYS A 192 8.04 -19.77 9.05
CA LYS A 192 8.05 -19.80 10.50
C LYS A 192 7.99 -18.37 11.02
N VAL A 193 7.28 -18.15 12.12
CA VAL A 193 7.16 -16.84 12.77
C VAL A 193 7.52 -16.94 14.24
N PHE A 194 8.34 -16.01 14.73
CA PHE A 194 8.62 -15.81 16.15
C PHE A 194 8.04 -14.48 16.59
N VAL A 195 7.20 -14.50 17.62
CA VAL A 195 6.61 -13.32 18.25
C VAL A 195 7.30 -13.12 19.58
N ILE A 196 8.05 -12.02 19.69
CA ILE A 196 8.92 -11.75 20.83
C ILE A 196 8.39 -10.56 21.62
N GLY A 197 7.98 -10.83 22.87
CA GLY A 197 7.56 -9.85 23.86
C GLY A 197 8.64 -9.54 24.87
N LEU A 198 8.43 -8.49 25.66
CA LEU A 198 9.29 -8.22 26.81
C LEU A 198 8.91 -9.12 27.98
N GLY A 199 7.61 -9.29 28.22
CA GLY A 199 7.03 -10.04 29.33
C GLY A 199 6.33 -9.14 30.36
N CYS A 200 6.45 -7.81 30.26
CA CYS A 200 5.85 -6.86 31.20
C CYS A 200 5.16 -5.67 30.54
N GLU A 201 5.05 -5.66 29.21
CA GLU A 201 4.23 -4.69 28.46
C GLU A 201 2.74 -4.88 28.75
N CYS A 202 1.92 -3.85 28.59
CA CYS A 202 0.47 -3.99 28.77
C CYS A 202 -0.15 -4.91 27.71
N ALA A 203 0.29 -4.81 26.45
CA ALA A 203 -0.13 -5.66 25.34
C ALA A 203 0.65 -7.00 25.33
N GLN A 204 0.54 -7.77 26.43
CA GLN A 204 1.23 -9.05 26.56
C GLN A 204 0.78 -10.06 25.51
N ILE A 205 1.70 -10.95 25.13
CA ILE A 205 1.45 -12.06 24.21
C ILE A 205 0.18 -12.85 24.56
N SER A 206 -0.07 -13.09 25.85
CA SER A 206 -1.23 -13.83 26.35
C SER A 206 -2.58 -13.25 25.92
N LEU A 207 -2.64 -11.98 25.49
CA LEU A 207 -3.87 -11.32 25.06
C LEU A 207 -4.27 -11.63 23.60
N TYR A 208 -3.35 -12.15 22.79
CA TYR A 208 -3.56 -12.43 21.36
C TYR A 208 -2.84 -13.69 20.87
N GLN A 209 -2.32 -14.49 21.79
CA GLN A 209 -1.88 -15.84 21.48
C GLN A 209 -3.12 -16.69 21.17
N ASP A 210 -3.07 -17.38 20.04
CA ASP A 210 -4.11 -18.37 19.70
C ASP A 210 -3.89 -19.62 20.55
N GLU A 211 -4.95 -20.15 21.15
CA GLU A 211 -4.91 -21.44 21.88
C GLU A 211 -4.69 -22.61 20.93
N ARG A 212 -4.97 -22.43 19.63
CA ARG A 212 -4.64 -23.41 18.60
C ARG A 212 -3.13 -23.48 18.46
N GLN A 213 -2.56 -24.66 18.78
CA GLN A 213 -1.17 -24.99 18.54
C GLN A 213 -0.90 -25.02 17.02
N ASP A 214 -0.66 -23.84 16.46
CA ASP A 214 -0.18 -23.68 15.10
C ASP A 214 1.36 -23.78 15.12
N ASP A 215 1.88 -24.85 14.52
CA ASP A 215 3.32 -25.06 14.34
C ASP A 215 3.99 -23.91 13.57
N LEU A 216 3.25 -22.99 12.95
CA LEU A 216 3.83 -21.82 12.28
C LEU A 216 4.41 -20.80 13.26
N VAL A 217 3.80 -20.59 14.43
CA VAL A 217 4.10 -19.46 15.31
C VAL A 217 4.71 -19.90 16.64
N VAL A 218 5.82 -19.28 17.03
CA VAL A 218 6.47 -19.47 18.33
C VAL A 218 6.41 -18.17 19.10
N TYR A 219 5.97 -18.25 20.35
CA TYR A 219 5.84 -17.09 21.24
C TYR A 219 6.89 -17.17 22.34
N MET A 220 7.60 -16.06 22.58
CA MET A 220 8.65 -16.01 23.60
C MET A 220 8.70 -14.63 24.26
N ASN A 221 8.98 -14.58 25.56
CA ASN A 221 9.26 -13.33 26.27
C ASN A 221 10.73 -13.25 26.65
N ILE A 222 11.28 -12.04 26.56
CA ILE A 222 12.68 -11.77 26.94
C ILE A 222 12.94 -12.10 28.42
N GLN A 223 12.00 -11.76 29.32
CA GLN A 223 12.17 -11.99 30.76
C GLN A 223 12.19 -13.48 31.11
N ASP A 224 11.29 -14.27 30.50
CA ASP A 224 11.18 -15.72 30.73
C ASP A 224 12.43 -16.46 30.23
N GLU A 225 13.02 -15.96 29.14
CA GLU A 225 14.24 -16.53 28.54
C GLU A 225 15.55 -16.13 29.25
N GLY A 226 15.46 -15.35 30.33
CA GLY A 226 16.64 -14.91 31.10
C GLY A 226 17.37 -13.71 30.50
N GLY A 227 16.65 -12.88 29.73
CA GLY A 227 17.10 -11.58 29.25
C GLY A 227 17.62 -11.55 27.81
N THR A 228 17.92 -10.34 27.35
CA THR A 228 18.23 -9.99 25.94
C THR A 228 19.27 -10.88 25.28
N LYS A 229 20.40 -11.15 25.94
CA LYS A 229 21.48 -11.95 25.33
C LYS A 229 21.04 -13.40 25.10
N LYS A 230 20.42 -13.99 26.12
CA LYS A 230 20.07 -15.42 26.13
C LYS A 230 18.96 -15.74 25.13
N ILE A 231 17.93 -14.89 25.02
CA ILE A 231 16.90 -15.08 24.00
C ILE A 231 17.44 -14.93 22.58
N ILE A 232 18.39 -14.00 22.34
CA ILE A 232 19.01 -13.86 21.02
C ILE A 232 19.74 -15.14 20.63
N GLU A 233 20.54 -15.69 21.54
CA GLU A 233 21.29 -16.93 21.31
C GLU A 233 20.35 -18.14 21.11
N ASN A 234 19.33 -18.26 21.97
CA ASN A 234 18.36 -19.35 21.92
C ASN A 234 17.57 -19.35 20.60
N VAL A 235 16.90 -18.23 20.29
CA VAL A 235 16.06 -18.13 19.08
C VAL A 235 16.90 -18.28 17.81
N SER A 236 18.09 -17.68 17.76
CA SER A 236 18.97 -17.83 16.59
C SER A 236 19.37 -19.29 16.39
N SER A 237 19.73 -20.01 17.46
CA SER A 237 20.12 -21.42 17.38
C SER A 237 18.95 -22.30 16.94
N GLN A 238 17.76 -22.10 17.52
CA GLN A 238 16.55 -22.81 17.11
C GLN A 238 16.26 -22.59 15.61
N ILE A 239 16.36 -21.35 15.11
CA ILE A 239 16.15 -21.06 13.69
C ILE A 239 17.15 -21.85 12.83
N ILE A 240 18.44 -21.86 13.19
CA ILE A 240 19.47 -22.59 12.44
C ILE A 240 19.17 -24.10 12.41
N GLU A 241 18.74 -24.67 13.53
CA GLU A 241 18.36 -26.10 13.62
C GLU A 241 17.12 -26.44 12.77
N MET A 242 16.22 -25.47 12.57
CA MET A 242 15.02 -25.65 11.77
C MET A 242 15.24 -25.52 10.26
N LEU A 243 16.35 -24.92 9.80
CA LEU A 243 16.60 -24.67 8.38
C LEU A 243 16.49 -25.92 7.48
N PRO A 244 17.03 -27.11 7.85
CA PRO A 244 16.87 -28.32 7.04
C PRO A 244 15.41 -28.72 6.79
N TYR A 245 14.53 -28.45 7.75
CA TYR A 245 13.11 -28.77 7.62
C TYR A 245 12.38 -27.71 6.78
N LEU A 246 12.60 -26.42 7.07
CA LEU A 246 11.98 -25.31 6.33
C LEU A 246 12.39 -25.27 4.85
N ASN A 247 13.61 -25.74 4.55
CA ASN A 247 14.13 -25.80 3.19
C ASN A 247 13.46 -26.89 2.32
N LYS A 248 12.70 -27.82 2.91
CA LYS A 248 11.95 -28.84 2.16
C LYS A 248 10.77 -28.24 1.39
N GLU A 249 10.33 -27.04 1.76
CA GLU A 249 9.31 -26.33 1.00
C GLU A 249 9.95 -25.75 -0.26
N GLU A 250 9.48 -26.21 -1.42
CA GLU A 250 9.99 -25.80 -2.73
C GLU A 250 8.98 -24.91 -3.45
N ARG A 251 9.49 -24.13 -4.41
CA ARG A 251 8.61 -23.37 -5.31
C ARG A 251 7.86 -24.33 -6.23
N VAL A 252 6.59 -24.06 -6.42
CA VAL A 252 5.71 -24.74 -7.37
C VAL A 252 4.98 -23.71 -8.22
N LYS A 253 4.46 -24.14 -9.36
CA LYS A 253 3.56 -23.32 -10.19
C LYS A 253 2.24 -23.11 -9.47
N ILE A 254 1.92 -21.85 -9.19
CA ILE A 254 0.69 -21.42 -8.51
C ILE A 254 -0.06 -20.47 -9.43
N PRO A 255 -1.38 -20.66 -9.65
CA PRO A 255 -2.15 -19.77 -10.50
C PRO A 255 -2.18 -18.34 -9.97
N ILE A 256 -2.27 -17.35 -10.86
CA ILE A 256 -2.36 -15.91 -10.49
C ILE A 256 -3.56 -15.63 -9.58
N SER A 257 -4.59 -16.47 -9.58
CA SER A 257 -5.75 -16.37 -8.69
C SER A 257 -5.40 -16.40 -7.20
N GLU A 258 -4.23 -16.92 -6.84
CA GLU A 258 -3.76 -16.93 -5.44
C GLU A 258 -2.82 -15.75 -5.11
N LEU A 259 -2.48 -14.90 -6.09
CA LEU A 259 -1.61 -13.76 -5.89
C LEU A 259 -2.39 -12.57 -5.32
N THR A 260 -1.83 -11.95 -4.28
CA THR A 260 -2.29 -10.66 -3.76
C THR A 260 -1.18 -9.62 -3.93
N VAL A 261 -1.49 -8.50 -4.58
CA VAL A 261 -0.55 -7.39 -4.80
C VAL A 261 -1.05 -6.12 -4.10
N ALA A 262 -0.26 -5.59 -3.18
CA ALA A 262 -0.52 -4.29 -2.57
C ALA A 262 0.13 -3.17 -3.40
N LEU A 263 -0.59 -2.06 -3.55
CA LEU A 263 -0.22 -0.88 -4.32
C LEU A 263 -0.06 0.29 -3.34
N GLN A 264 1.01 1.06 -3.49
CA GLN A 264 1.23 2.31 -2.78
C GLN A 264 2.02 3.28 -3.65
N CYS A 265 1.89 4.57 -3.36
CA CYS A 265 2.74 5.60 -3.89
C CYS A 265 3.98 5.79 -3.00
N GLY A 266 4.97 6.50 -3.54
CA GLY A 266 6.20 6.86 -2.82
C GLY A 266 6.35 8.37 -2.79
N GLY A 267 7.32 8.90 -3.55
CA GLY A 267 7.42 10.34 -3.79
C GLY A 267 6.49 10.77 -4.92
N SER A 268 5.32 11.32 -4.58
CA SER A 268 4.36 11.82 -5.57
C SER A 268 4.96 12.95 -6.41
N ASP A 269 4.74 12.91 -7.72
CA ASP A 269 5.16 13.95 -8.65
C ASP A 269 4.04 14.27 -9.66
N ALA A 270 4.28 15.28 -10.51
CA ALA A 270 3.31 15.73 -11.51
C ALA A 270 2.97 14.68 -12.58
N TYR A 271 3.77 13.61 -12.71
CA TYR A 271 3.64 12.56 -13.73
C TYR A 271 3.14 11.24 -13.19
N SER A 272 3.16 11.03 -11.89
CA SER A 272 2.77 9.78 -11.24
C SER A 272 1.38 9.36 -11.69
N GLY A 273 0.43 10.30 -11.66
CA GLY A 273 -0.93 10.12 -12.16
C GLY A 273 -1.11 10.00 -13.68
N ILE A 274 -0.05 10.18 -14.47
CA ILE A 274 -0.05 10.16 -15.95
C ILE A 274 0.69 8.93 -16.49
N THR A 275 1.69 8.43 -15.77
CA THR A 275 2.59 7.35 -16.22
C THR A 275 2.48 6.11 -15.34
N ALA A 276 3.15 6.10 -14.18
CA ALA A 276 3.29 4.94 -13.32
C ALA A 276 1.94 4.46 -12.76
N ASN A 277 1.09 5.38 -12.28
CA ASN A 277 -0.18 5.00 -11.66
C ASN A 277 -1.16 4.39 -12.67
N PRO A 278 -1.35 4.95 -13.89
CA PRO A 278 -2.13 4.28 -14.94
C PRO A 278 -1.57 2.92 -15.35
N ALA A 279 -0.25 2.79 -15.50
CA ALA A 279 0.38 1.51 -15.84
C ALA A 279 0.14 0.46 -14.74
N LEU A 280 0.25 0.86 -13.47
CA LEU A 280 -0.03 0.00 -12.32
C LEU A 280 -1.52 -0.35 -12.22
N GLY A 281 -2.42 0.59 -12.56
CA GLY A 281 -3.85 0.34 -12.68
C GLY A 281 -4.18 -0.72 -13.74
N HIS A 282 -3.51 -0.65 -14.89
CA HIS A 282 -3.65 -1.67 -15.94
C HIS A 282 -3.13 -3.05 -15.48
N ALA A 283 -1.96 -3.09 -14.81
CA ALA A 283 -1.44 -4.32 -14.23
C ALA A 283 -2.39 -4.92 -13.17
N SER A 284 -3.00 -4.07 -12.34
CA SER A 284 -4.03 -4.47 -11.37
C SER A 284 -5.25 -5.09 -12.05
N ASP A 285 -5.77 -4.49 -13.12
CA ASP A 285 -6.87 -5.05 -13.90
C ASP A 285 -6.52 -6.41 -14.51
N LEU A 286 -5.29 -6.60 -14.99
CA LEU A 286 -4.82 -7.90 -15.52
C LEU A 286 -4.75 -8.99 -14.44
N ILE A 287 -4.32 -8.65 -13.22
CA ILE A 287 -4.28 -9.57 -12.09
C ILE A 287 -5.70 -9.98 -11.68
N VAL A 288 -6.59 -9.00 -11.49
CA VAL A 288 -8.00 -9.23 -11.11
C VAL A 288 -8.73 -10.05 -12.18
N LYS A 289 -8.44 -9.81 -13.47
CA LYS A 289 -9.00 -10.60 -14.58
C LYS A 289 -8.67 -12.10 -14.47
N HIS A 290 -7.53 -12.47 -13.88
CA HIS A 290 -7.12 -13.86 -13.65
C HIS A 290 -7.45 -14.36 -12.24
N GLY A 291 -8.39 -13.70 -11.56
CA GLY A 291 -8.87 -14.08 -10.22
C GLY A 291 -7.94 -13.67 -9.08
N GLY A 292 -6.82 -13.01 -9.36
CA GLY A 292 -5.92 -12.49 -8.33
C GLY A 292 -6.54 -11.28 -7.62
N SER A 293 -5.88 -10.83 -6.56
CA SER A 293 -6.34 -9.68 -5.76
C SER A 293 -5.34 -8.53 -5.81
N THR A 294 -5.85 -7.30 -5.85
CA THR A 294 -5.04 -6.10 -5.65
C THR A 294 -5.61 -5.22 -4.55
N ILE A 295 -4.73 -4.62 -3.76
CA ILE A 295 -5.09 -3.77 -2.62
C ILE A 295 -4.49 -2.39 -2.86
N LEU A 296 -5.33 -1.35 -2.87
CA LEU A 296 -4.90 0.04 -2.81
C LEU A 296 -5.15 0.55 -1.39
N ALA A 297 -4.13 1.16 -0.78
CA ALA A 297 -4.21 1.75 0.55
C ALA A 297 -4.15 3.29 0.46
N GLU A 298 -3.54 3.94 1.45
CA GLU A 298 -3.26 5.39 1.45
C GLU A 298 -4.52 6.28 1.49
N THR A 299 -5.31 6.17 2.57
CA THR A 299 -6.47 7.06 2.80
C THR A 299 -6.18 8.55 2.55
N PRO A 300 -5.04 9.13 2.98
CA PRO A 300 -4.72 10.52 2.67
C PRO A 300 -4.57 10.83 1.17
N GLU A 301 -4.16 9.86 0.35
CA GLU A 301 -3.95 10.01 -1.10
C GLU A 301 -5.25 9.78 -1.91
N ILE A 302 -6.24 9.15 -1.29
CA ILE A 302 -7.58 8.94 -1.86
C ILE A 302 -8.53 10.10 -1.51
N TYR A 303 -8.25 10.84 -0.43
CA TYR A 303 -9.09 11.94 0.02
C TYR A 303 -9.16 13.06 -1.04
N GLY A 304 -10.37 13.49 -1.37
CA GLY A 304 -10.63 14.39 -2.50
C GLY A 304 -10.78 13.65 -3.84
N ALA A 305 -10.87 12.32 -3.85
CA ALA A 305 -11.21 11.50 -5.02
C ALA A 305 -12.08 10.27 -4.65
N GLU A 306 -12.54 10.18 -3.40
CA GLU A 306 -13.26 9.02 -2.86
C GLU A 306 -14.56 8.70 -3.61
N HIS A 307 -15.21 9.72 -4.18
CA HIS A 307 -16.44 9.56 -4.96
C HIS A 307 -16.23 8.64 -6.17
N LEU A 308 -15.05 8.66 -6.78
CA LEU A 308 -14.68 7.77 -7.88
C LEU A 308 -14.57 6.31 -7.45
N LEU A 309 -14.23 6.05 -6.19
CA LEU A 309 -14.23 4.70 -5.64
C LEU A 309 -15.64 4.25 -5.29
N TYR A 310 -16.50 5.16 -4.82
CA TYR A 310 -17.90 4.84 -4.52
C TYR A 310 -18.66 4.41 -5.77
N GLU A 311 -18.45 5.08 -6.91
CA GLU A 311 -19.06 4.71 -8.20
C GLU A 311 -18.62 3.33 -8.70
N ARG A 312 -17.44 2.87 -8.27
CA ARG A 312 -16.83 1.60 -8.66
C ARG A 312 -17.10 0.47 -7.68
N ALA A 313 -17.70 0.77 -6.51
CA ALA A 313 -18.05 -0.23 -5.54
C ALA A 313 -19.13 -1.17 -6.10
N GLU A 314 -19.03 -2.46 -5.76
CA GLU A 314 -19.98 -3.47 -6.24
C GLU A 314 -21.41 -3.22 -5.74
N ASN A 315 -21.53 -2.70 -4.52
CA ASN A 315 -22.83 -2.47 -3.89
C ASN A 315 -22.76 -1.36 -2.83
N ALA A 316 -23.95 -0.93 -2.40
CA ALA A 316 -24.10 0.14 -1.40
C ALA A 316 -23.53 -0.20 -0.01
N GLU A 317 -23.39 -1.48 0.33
CA GLU A 317 -22.76 -1.88 1.62
C GLU A 317 -21.26 -1.57 1.60
N ILE A 318 -20.58 -1.83 0.48
CA ILE A 318 -19.16 -1.49 0.30
C ILE A 318 -18.98 0.03 0.32
N VAL A 319 -19.86 0.79 -0.34
CA VAL A 319 -19.82 2.27 -0.29
C VAL A 319 -19.88 2.77 1.16
N LYS A 320 -20.82 2.24 1.96
CA LYS A 320 -20.93 2.61 3.38
C LYS A 320 -19.66 2.28 4.19
N LYS A 321 -19.00 1.16 3.89
CA LYS A 321 -17.72 0.79 4.53
C LYS A 321 -16.61 1.78 4.16
N LEU A 322 -16.52 2.17 2.90
CA LEU A 322 -15.54 3.17 2.44
C LEU A 322 -15.80 4.55 3.07
N GLN A 323 -17.06 5.01 3.08
CA GLN A 323 -17.45 6.26 3.73
C GLN A 323 -17.07 6.28 5.21
N LYS A 324 -17.40 5.22 5.95
CA LYS A 324 -17.03 5.07 7.36
C LYS A 324 -15.52 5.19 7.58
N GLN A 325 -14.71 4.65 6.66
CA GLN A 325 -13.25 4.73 6.75
C GLN A 325 -12.74 6.17 6.51
N ILE A 326 -13.32 6.90 5.55
CA ILE A 326 -13.01 8.31 5.31
C ILE A 326 -13.43 9.16 6.51
N ASP A 327 -14.63 8.96 7.06
CA ASP A 327 -15.13 9.70 8.22
C ASP A 327 -14.27 9.46 9.46
N TRP A 328 -13.87 8.20 9.68
CA TRP A 328 -12.93 7.87 10.76
C TRP A 328 -11.60 8.61 10.59
N TRP A 329 -11.04 8.63 9.37
CA TRP A 329 -9.77 9.30 9.11
C TRP A 329 -9.86 10.81 9.30
N LYS A 330 -10.93 11.45 8.80
CA LYS A 330 -11.20 12.88 9.01
C LYS A 330 -11.25 13.22 10.50
N HIS A 331 -11.97 12.41 11.27
CA HIS A 331 -12.03 12.59 12.72
C HIS A 331 -10.65 12.42 13.37
N TYR A 332 -9.91 11.36 13.01
CA TYR A 332 -8.57 11.10 13.53
C TYR A 332 -7.59 12.26 13.25
N THR A 333 -7.68 12.91 12.10
CA THR A 333 -6.84 14.07 11.76
C THR A 333 -7.30 15.40 12.37
N SER A 334 -8.46 15.42 13.02
CA SER A 334 -9.03 16.63 13.65
C SER A 334 -8.72 16.75 15.13
N ILE A 335 -8.23 15.68 15.75
CA ILE A 335 -7.88 15.57 17.18
C ILE A 335 -6.37 15.65 17.38
#